data_AF-A0AAW7ZER1-F1
#
_entry.id   AF-A0AAW7ZER1-F1
#
_cell.length_a   1.000
_cell.length_b   1.000
_cell.length_c   1.000
_cell.angle_alpha   90.00
_cell.angle_beta   90.00
_cell.angle_gamma   90.00
#
_symmetry.space_group_name_H-M   'P 1'
#
loop_
_entity.id
_entity.type
_entity.pdbx_description
1 polymer ?
#
loop_
_entity_poly.entity_id
_entity_poly.type
_entity_poly.pdbx_seq_one_letter_code
_entity_poly.pdbx_strand_id
1 'polypeptide(L)'
;MLRKLLGKVESGRFGRGLAGLQAGWQWEVKYRFFVARGVVLRGFVKYEGKIFAISISPKSYSCSCQDYVVRGIRCKHIAFVAMVELAYEAAERSAHRQVQEVRSL
;
A
#
# COMPACT_ATOMS: atom_id res chain seq x y z
N MET A 1 -2.13 4.10 11.18
CA MET A 1 -1.66 2.71 10.94
C MET A 1 -0.55 2.67 9.89
N LEU A 2 -0.81 3.15 8.66
CA LEU A 2 0.13 3.10 7.53
C LEU A 2 1.50 3.74 7.82
N ARG A 3 1.54 4.89 8.50
CA ARG A 3 2.81 5.51 8.95
C ARG A 3 3.65 4.57 9.86
N LYS A 4 2.99 3.87 10.78
CA LYS A 4 3.65 2.88 11.66
C LYS A 4 4.13 1.65 10.87
N LEU A 5 3.42 1.27 9.81
CA LEU A 5 3.86 0.20 8.91
C LEU A 5 5.12 0.61 8.15
N LEU A 6 5.15 1.83 7.60
CA LEU A 6 6.32 2.39 6.91
C LEU A 6 7.55 2.47 7.82
N GLY A 7 7.38 2.88 9.08
CA GLY A 7 8.47 2.92 10.05
C GLY A 7 9.08 1.54 10.40
N LYS A 8 8.46 0.43 9.96
CA LYS A 8 8.99 -0.93 10.11
C LYS A 8 9.56 -1.51 8.82
N VAL A 9 9.50 -0.76 7.71
CA VAL A 9 10.11 -1.12 6.44
C VAL A 9 11.59 -0.78 6.50
N GLU A 10 12.44 -1.69 6.05
CA GLU A 10 13.89 -1.47 5.94
C GLU A 10 14.19 -0.36 4.90
N SER A 11 15.23 0.44 5.14
CA SER A 11 15.49 1.70 4.41
C SER A 11 15.65 1.51 2.89
N GLY A 12 16.36 0.47 2.44
CA GLY A 12 16.51 0.14 1.03
C GLY A 12 15.18 -0.20 0.37
N ARG A 13 14.31 -0.96 1.03
CA ARG A 13 12.96 -1.25 0.53
C ARG A 13 12.04 -0.05 0.54
N PHE A 14 12.15 0.81 1.55
CA PHE A 14 11.45 2.08 1.60
C PHE A 14 11.84 2.94 0.39
N GLY A 15 13.15 3.15 0.18
CA GLY A 15 13.67 3.95 -0.93
C GLY A 15 13.23 3.42 -2.29
N ARG A 16 13.22 2.09 -2.47
CA ARG A 16 12.72 1.46 -3.71
C ARG A 16 11.21 1.62 -3.91
N GLY A 17 10.42 1.64 -2.82
CA GLY A 17 8.99 1.94 -2.88
C GLY A 17 8.73 3.39 -3.30
N LEU A 18 9.51 4.33 -2.77
CA LEU A 18 9.48 5.74 -3.13
C LEU A 18 9.90 5.97 -4.59
N ALA A 19 10.96 5.31 -5.05
CA ALA A 19 11.37 5.35 -6.46
C ALA A 19 10.26 4.80 -7.37
N GLY A 20 9.55 3.75 -6.94
CA GLY A 20 8.38 3.23 -7.66
C GLY A 20 7.25 4.26 -7.80
N LEU A 21 7.00 5.07 -6.76
CA LEU A 21 6.05 6.17 -6.83
C LEU A 21 6.45 7.21 -7.88
N GLN A 22 7.72 7.60 -7.93
CA GLN A 22 8.24 8.54 -8.94
C GLN A 22 8.23 7.94 -10.35
N ALA A 23 8.46 6.64 -10.47
CA ALA A 23 8.47 5.93 -11.75
C ALA A 23 7.06 5.59 -12.29
N GLY A 24 6.00 6.08 -11.64
CA GLY A 24 4.62 5.87 -12.11
C GLY A 24 4.09 4.45 -11.91
N TRP A 25 4.57 3.73 -10.88
CA TRP A 25 3.92 2.47 -10.49
C TRP A 25 2.45 2.73 -10.18
N GLN A 26 1.59 1.81 -10.59
CA GLN A 26 0.15 1.94 -10.42
C GLN A 26 -0.32 1.12 -9.23
N TRP A 27 -1.20 1.70 -8.43
CA TRP A 27 -1.92 1.02 -7.37
C TRP A 27 -3.40 0.94 -7.73
N GLU A 28 -3.85 -0.26 -8.10
CA GLU A 28 -5.26 -0.53 -8.37
C GLU A 28 -5.93 -1.05 -7.10
N VAL A 29 -6.75 -0.20 -6.48
CA VAL A 29 -7.51 -0.51 -5.27
C VAL A 29 -8.72 -1.37 -5.65
N LYS A 30 -8.83 -2.57 -5.07
CA LYS A 30 -10.04 -3.42 -5.16
C LYS A 30 -10.91 -3.31 -3.92
N TYR A 31 -10.27 -3.27 -2.75
CA TYR A 31 -10.96 -3.09 -1.48
C TYR A 31 -10.26 -2.00 -0.67
N ARG A 32 -11.02 -1.03 -0.19
CA ARG A 32 -10.63 -0.03 0.79
C ARG A 32 -11.81 0.22 1.72
N PHE A 33 -11.70 -0.13 2.99
CA PHE A 33 -12.74 0.23 3.97
C PHE A 33 -12.12 0.53 5.33
N PHE A 34 -12.78 1.41 6.07
CA PHE A 34 -12.29 1.89 7.34
C PHE A 34 -12.80 1.02 8.48
N VAL A 35 -11.91 0.69 9.40
CA VAL A 35 -12.22 -0.07 10.62
C VAL A 35 -11.74 0.74 11.82
N ALA A 36 -12.25 0.44 13.01
CA ALA A 36 -11.92 1.20 14.23
C ALA A 36 -10.41 1.40 14.48
N ARG A 37 -9.56 0.49 13.99
CA ARG A 37 -8.10 0.53 14.17
C ARG A 37 -7.30 0.97 12.93
N GLY A 38 -7.95 1.38 11.84
CA GLY A 38 -7.27 1.82 10.62
C GLY A 38 -8.06 1.54 9.34
N VAL A 39 -7.37 1.03 8.33
CA VAL A 39 -7.93 0.75 7.00
C VAL A 39 -7.58 -0.67 6.59
N VAL A 40 -8.51 -1.34 5.91
CA VAL A 40 -8.25 -2.60 5.22
C VAL A 40 -8.17 -2.31 3.73
N LEU A 41 -7.06 -2.73 3.12
CA LEU A 41 -6.70 -2.49 1.74
C LEU A 41 -6.45 -3.82 1.03
N ARG A 42 -6.99 -3.99 -0.16
CA ARG A 42 -6.59 -5.04 -1.09
C ARG A 42 -6.58 -4.52 -2.52
N GLY A 43 -5.67 -5.04 -3.32
CA GLY A 43 -5.54 -4.60 -4.71
C GLY A 43 -4.26 -5.09 -5.36
N PHE A 44 -3.90 -4.43 -6.45
CA PHE A 44 -2.77 -4.81 -7.28
C PHE A 44 -1.79 -3.65 -7.48
N VAL A 45 -0.51 -3.91 -7.27
CA VAL A 45 0.56 -3.03 -7.73
C VAL A 45 0.99 -3.47 -9.12
N LYS A 46 0.98 -2.55 -10.08
CA LYS A 46 1.33 -2.82 -11.48
C LYS A 46 2.45 -1.91 -11.96
N TYR A 47 3.45 -2.49 -12.60
CA TYR A 47 4.54 -1.77 -13.29
C TYR A 47 5.33 -2.73 -14.18
N GLU A 48 5.90 -2.25 -15.28
CA GLU A 48 6.75 -3.06 -16.18
C GLU A 48 6.14 -4.42 -16.59
N GLY A 49 4.83 -4.46 -16.84
CA GLY A 49 4.11 -5.70 -17.16
C GLY A 49 3.95 -6.69 -16.00
N LYS A 50 4.40 -6.35 -14.79
CA LYS A 50 4.29 -7.17 -13.58
C LYS A 50 3.09 -6.74 -12.75
N ILE A 51 2.46 -7.71 -12.09
CA ILE A 51 1.30 -7.50 -11.21
C ILE A 51 1.57 -8.20 -9.88
N PHE A 52 1.40 -7.46 -8.78
CA PHE A 52 1.57 -7.99 -7.42
C PHE A 52 0.30 -7.76 -6.60
N ALA A 53 -0.27 -8.83 -6.06
CA ALA A 53 -1.41 -8.75 -5.15
C ALA A 53 -0.92 -8.28 -3.77
N ILE A 54 -1.59 -7.26 -3.22
CA ILE A 54 -1.28 -6.68 -1.91
C ILE A 54 -2.53 -6.71 -1.03
N SER A 55 -2.32 -7.06 0.24
CA SER A 55 -3.31 -6.91 1.30
C SER A 55 -2.66 -6.20 2.48
N ILE A 56 -3.30 -5.17 3.02
CA ILE A 56 -2.85 -4.48 4.23
C ILE A 56 -4.05 -4.33 5.16
N SER A 57 -3.89 -4.72 6.42
CA SER A 57 -4.88 -4.57 7.47
C SER A 57 -4.19 -4.10 8.76
N PRO A 58 -4.95 -3.72 9.80
CA PRO A 58 -4.35 -3.37 11.09
C PRO A 58 -3.54 -4.49 11.74
N LYS A 59 -3.86 -5.75 11.45
CA LYS A 59 -3.23 -6.92 12.07
C LYS A 59 -2.20 -7.61 11.18
N SER A 60 -2.31 -7.46 9.87
CA SER A 60 -1.50 -8.22 8.91
C SER A 60 -1.24 -7.42 7.65
N TYR A 61 -0.21 -7.80 6.92
CA TYR A 61 0.05 -7.35 5.57
C TYR A 61 0.56 -8.54 4.77
N SER A 62 0.29 -8.58 3.47
CA SER A 62 0.83 -9.58 2.55
C SER A 62 1.07 -9.01 1.16
N CYS A 63 2.04 -9.60 0.48
CA CYS A 63 2.39 -9.29 -0.89
C CYS A 63 2.70 -10.58 -1.64
N SER A 64 2.30 -10.71 -2.91
CA SER A 64 2.62 -11.88 -3.73
C SER A 64 4.06 -11.93 -4.25
N CYS A 65 4.91 -10.94 -3.94
CA CYS A 65 6.31 -10.95 -4.38
C CYS A 65 7.17 -11.95 -3.58
N GLN A 66 8.27 -12.41 -4.19
CA GLN A 66 9.19 -13.36 -3.54
C GLN A 66 9.79 -12.84 -2.24
N ASP A 67 10.07 -11.54 -2.12
CA ASP A 67 10.55 -10.94 -0.87
C ASP A 67 9.60 -11.29 0.28
N TYR A 68 8.29 -11.10 0.09
CA TYR A 68 7.33 -11.43 1.14
C TYR A 68 7.13 -12.94 1.27
N VAL A 69 6.87 -13.65 0.16
CA VAL A 69 6.50 -15.07 0.18
C VAL A 69 7.61 -15.96 0.74
N VAL A 70 8.86 -15.70 0.35
CA VAL A 70 10.00 -16.55 0.73
C VAL A 70 10.65 -16.07 2.04
N ARG A 71 10.73 -14.75 2.25
CA ARG A 71 11.51 -14.18 3.36
C ARG A 71 10.65 -13.53 4.46
N GLY A 72 9.34 -13.41 4.29
CA GLY A 72 8.43 -12.83 5.29
C GLY A 72 8.65 -11.33 5.57
N ILE A 73 9.39 -10.65 4.70
CA ILE A 73 9.82 -9.26 4.89
C ILE A 73 8.80 -8.28 4.32
N ARG A 74 8.78 -7.06 4.89
CA ARG A 74 8.01 -5.92 4.36
C ARG A 74 8.67 -5.44 3.07
N CYS A 75 8.19 -5.91 1.94
CA CYS A 75 8.76 -5.63 0.64
C CYS A 75 8.54 -4.16 0.20
N LYS A 76 9.20 -3.77 -0.88
CA LYS A 76 9.03 -2.45 -1.53
C LYS A 76 7.59 -2.17 -1.97
N HIS A 77 6.82 -3.19 -2.33
CA HIS A 77 5.42 -3.01 -2.75
C HIS A 77 4.51 -2.63 -1.58
N ILE A 78 4.74 -3.21 -0.39
CA ILE A 78 4.03 -2.80 0.84
C ILE A 78 4.36 -1.35 1.17
N ALA A 79 5.63 -0.97 1.04
CA ALA A 79 6.05 0.41 1.25
C ALA A 79 5.36 1.37 0.27
N PHE A 80 5.41 1.04 -1.02
CA PHE A 80 4.75 1.79 -2.08
C PHE A 80 3.25 1.98 -1.82
N VAL A 81 2.49 0.90 -1.54
CA VAL A 81 1.05 1.01 -1.28
C VAL A 81 0.77 1.86 -0.04
N ALA A 82 1.53 1.69 1.04
CA ALA A 82 1.35 2.50 2.24
C ALA A 82 1.64 3.99 1.99
N MET A 83 2.60 4.33 1.11
CA MET A 83 2.87 5.71 0.70
C MET A 83 1.73 6.27 -0.16
N VAL A 84 1.28 5.55 -1.18
CA VAL A 84 0.20 5.96 -2.08
C VAL A 84 -1.09 6.21 -1.31
N GLU A 85 -1.44 5.31 -0.39
CA GLU A 85 -2.64 5.46 0.43
C GLU A 85 -2.54 6.63 1.40
N LEU A 86 -1.37 6.87 1.99
CA LEU A 86 -1.16 8.08 2.81
C LEU A 86 -1.25 9.36 1.97
N ALA A 87 -0.74 9.36 0.74
CA ALA A 87 -0.85 10.49 -0.17
C ALA A 87 -2.31 10.74 -0.57
N TYR A 88 -3.06 9.68 -0.88
CA TYR A 88 -4.49 9.75 -1.17
C TYR A 88 -5.31 10.27 0.03
N GLU A 89 -5.08 9.72 1.23
CA GLU A 89 -5.71 10.21 2.46
C GLU A 89 -5.43 11.70 2.70
N ALA A 90 -4.19 12.13 2.47
CA ALA A 90 -3.80 13.53 2.62
C ALA A 90 -4.45 14.44 1.57
N ALA A 91 -4.53 13.99 0.32
CA ALA A 91 -5.16 14.74 -0.76
C ALA A 91 -6.67 14.93 -0.52
N GLU A 92 -7.39 13.88 -0.13
CA GLU A 92 -8.82 13.97 0.18
C GLU A 92 -9.09 14.92 1.35
N ARG A 93 -8.31 14.81 2.43
CA ARG A 93 -8.44 15.73 3.59
C ARG A 93 -8.14 17.18 3.22
N SER A 94 -7.13 17.41 2.38
CA SER A 94 -6.78 18.76 1.91
C SER A 94 -7.88 19.35 1.03
N ALA A 95 -8.63 18.50 0.33
CA ALA A 95 -9.81 18.89 -0.44
C ALA A 95 -11.10 18.93 0.41
N HIS A 96 -11.01 18.83 1.75
CA HIS A 96 -12.14 18.78 2.67
C HIS A 96 -13.14 17.64 2.37
N ARG A 97 -12.66 16.54 1.79
CA ARG A 97 -13.46 15.36 1.49
C ARG A 97 -13.14 14.21 2.45
N GLN A 98 -14.10 13.31 2.59
CA GLN A 98 -13.87 12.03 3.24
C GLN A 98 -13.21 11.06 2.27
N VAL A 99 -12.32 10.23 2.81
CA VAL A 99 -11.65 9.19 2.03
C VAL A 99 -12.68 8.13 1.63
N GLN A 100 -12.76 7.82 0.35
CA GLN A 100 -13.82 6.95 -0.17
C GLN A 100 -13.54 5.47 0.13
N GLU A 101 -14.58 4.74 0.54
CA GLU A 101 -14.54 3.29 0.56
C GLU A 101 -14.65 2.73 -0.86
N VAL A 102 -13.97 1.61 -1.10
CA VAL A 102 -14.03 0.83 -2.33
C VAL A 102 -14.36 -0.60 -1.96
N ARG A 103 -15.42 -1.15 -2.55
CA ARG A 103 -15.86 -2.54 -2.36
C ARG A 103 -16.13 -3.16 -3.73
N SER A 104 -15.11 -3.18 -4.60
CA SER A 104 -15.27 -3.82 -5.90
C SER A 104 -15.37 -5.33 -5.68
N LEU A 105 -16.53 -5.91 -5.99
CA LEU A 105 -16.82 -7.35 -5.92
C LEU A 105 -15.71 -8.16 -6.58
#